data_AF-A0AAV3ULF9-F1
#
_entry.id   AF-A0AAV3ULF9-F1
#
_cell.length_a   1.000
_cell.length_b   1.000
_cell.length_c   1.000
_cell.angle_alpha   90.00
_cell.angle_beta   90.00
_cell.angle_gamma   90.00
#
_symmetry.space_group_name_H-M   'P 1'
#
loop_
_entity.id
_entity.type
_entity.pdbx_description
1 polymer ?
#
loop_
_entity_poly.entity_id
_entity_poly.type
_entity_poly.pdbx_seq_one_letter_code
_entity_poly.pdbx_strand_id
1 'polypeptide(L)'
;MDDFSPVQWDDIDRACDRTFYDCPEAFETHRDEFEDGWWPGIKRAYDKWKTEYKRDGDPDQGATYLLAYLAELDEIATVPGDRSLLDRRPDEETLRTWSWDENQTMWAIAIRTGTHFAVVKYWLREDDIPLKWRNFGEESKARLRKFGYTA
;
A
#
# COMPACT_ATOMS: atom_id res chain seq x y z
N MET A 1 7.36 12.26 -22.97
CA MET A 1 8.27 12.58 -21.85
C MET A 1 7.40 13.27 -20.81
N ASP A 2 6.92 12.51 -19.84
CA ASP A 2 6.14 13.09 -18.74
C ASP A 2 7.14 13.75 -17.79
N ASP A 3 7.14 15.08 -17.75
CA ASP A 3 8.11 15.95 -17.08
C ASP A 3 7.82 16.07 -15.58
N PHE A 4 7.46 14.97 -14.91
CA PHE A 4 7.13 14.99 -13.49
C PHE A 4 8.35 14.60 -12.66
N SER A 5 8.76 15.50 -11.76
CA SER A 5 9.78 15.20 -10.76
C SER A 5 9.36 13.97 -9.93
N PRO A 6 10.21 12.94 -9.79
CA PRO A 6 9.94 11.80 -8.92
C PRO A 6 9.74 12.27 -7.48
N VAL A 7 8.68 11.80 -6.83
CA VAL A 7 8.45 11.98 -5.39
C VAL A 7 9.08 10.81 -4.66
N GLN A 8 10.16 11.08 -3.92
CA GLN A 8 10.87 10.08 -3.12
C GLN A 8 10.07 9.70 -1.88
N TRP A 9 10.32 8.50 -1.34
CA TRP A 9 9.64 8.03 -0.13
C TRP A 9 9.93 8.89 1.09
N ASP A 10 11.16 9.37 1.27
CA ASP A 10 11.53 10.33 2.31
C ASP A 10 10.65 11.59 2.31
N ASP A 11 10.21 12.04 1.14
CA ASP A 11 9.37 13.22 1.02
C ASP A 11 7.89 12.91 1.25
N ILE A 12 7.44 11.70 0.87
CA ILE A 12 6.11 11.20 1.23
C ILE A 12 5.99 11.10 2.75
N ASP A 13 7.05 10.67 3.43
CA ASP A 13 7.13 10.48 4.88
C ASP A 13 7.09 11.79 5.63
N ARG A 14 7.72 12.82 5.06
CA ARG A 14 7.63 14.19 5.58
C ARG A 14 6.26 14.81 5.35
N ALA A 15 5.59 14.46 4.24
CA ALA A 15 4.36 15.12 3.80
C ALA A 15 3.06 14.51 4.32
N CYS A 16 3.03 13.22 4.69
CA CYS A 16 1.81 12.52 5.09
C CYS A 16 1.72 12.28 6.61
N ASP A 17 0.53 12.48 7.19
CA ASP A 17 0.15 11.91 8.49
C ASP A 17 -0.13 10.40 8.30
N ARG A 18 0.98 9.63 8.19
CA ARG A 18 1.19 8.17 8.31
C ARG A 18 0.11 7.11 7.97
N THR A 19 -1.02 7.39 7.33
CA THR A 19 -2.09 6.40 7.01
C THR A 19 -1.63 5.10 6.37
N PHE A 20 -0.61 5.19 5.51
CA PHE A 20 -0.04 4.06 4.80
C PHE A 20 0.96 3.23 5.64
N TYR A 21 1.51 3.86 6.69
CA TYR A 21 2.45 3.28 7.66
C TYR A 21 1.73 2.64 8.84
N ASP A 22 0.62 3.27 9.23
CA ASP A 22 -0.22 2.83 10.34
C ASP A 22 -0.60 1.35 10.19
N CYS A 23 -0.83 0.88 8.95
CA CYS A 23 -1.30 -0.48 8.69
C CYS A 23 -0.21 -1.55 8.85
N PRO A 24 1.00 -1.44 8.25
CA PRO A 24 2.12 -2.32 8.59
C PRO A 24 2.51 -2.29 10.07
N GLU A 25 2.54 -1.12 10.71
CA GLU A 25 2.86 -0.99 12.13
C GLU A 25 1.80 -1.65 13.04
N ALA A 26 0.52 -1.45 12.73
CA ALA A 26 -0.58 -2.12 13.42
C ALA A 26 -0.53 -3.63 13.22
N PHE A 27 -0.19 -4.10 12.01
CA PHE A 27 -0.06 -5.52 11.74
C PHE A 27 1.03 -6.17 12.60
N GLU A 28 2.21 -5.57 12.71
CA GLU A 28 3.27 -6.08 13.59
C GLU A 28 2.82 -6.15 15.06
N THR A 29 2.04 -5.16 15.50
CA THR A 29 1.53 -5.11 16.88
C THR A 29 0.44 -6.15 17.16
N HIS A 30 -0.32 -6.53 16.13
CA HIS A 30 -1.52 -7.36 16.24
C HIS A 30 -1.43 -8.67 15.44
N ARG A 31 -0.21 -9.18 15.21
CA ARG A 31 0.03 -10.47 14.52
C ARG A 31 -0.70 -11.64 15.19
N ASP A 32 -0.81 -11.60 16.51
CA ASP A 32 -1.51 -12.58 17.35
C ASP A 32 -3.00 -12.71 17.01
N GLU A 33 -3.59 -11.68 16.39
CA GLU A 33 -4.98 -11.72 16.01
C GLU A 33 -5.30 -12.77 14.95
N PHE A 34 -4.32 -13.35 14.27
CA PHE A 34 -4.54 -14.33 13.19
C PHE A 34 -4.65 -15.79 13.66
N GLU A 35 -4.63 -16.05 14.97
CA GLU A 35 -4.75 -17.40 15.55
C GLU A 35 -5.99 -18.18 15.09
N ASP A 36 -7.12 -17.48 14.86
CA ASP A 36 -8.39 -18.10 14.42
C ASP A 36 -8.52 -18.19 12.89
N GLY A 37 -7.43 -17.97 12.16
CA GLY A 37 -7.38 -18.01 10.71
C GLY A 37 -7.52 -16.65 10.01
N TRP A 38 -7.43 -16.68 8.68
CA TRP A 38 -7.19 -15.49 7.85
C TRP A 38 -8.22 -14.38 8.03
N TRP A 39 -9.52 -14.66 7.89
CA TRP A 39 -10.55 -13.61 7.89
C TRP A 39 -10.84 -13.05 9.29
N PRO A 40 -11.02 -13.88 10.34
CA PRO A 40 -11.13 -13.36 11.70
C PRO A 40 -9.92 -12.50 12.10
N GLY A 41 -8.70 -12.91 11.73
CA GLY A 41 -7.49 -12.16 12.00
C GLY A 41 -7.42 -10.83 11.28
N ILE A 42 -7.64 -10.81 9.96
CA ILE A 42 -7.70 -9.56 9.18
C ILE A 42 -8.73 -8.61 9.77
N LYS A 43 -9.93 -9.12 10.12
CA LYS A 43 -10.98 -8.28 10.69
C LYS A 43 -10.55 -7.65 12.01
N ARG A 44 -9.97 -8.43 12.93
CA ARG A 44 -9.54 -7.91 14.24
C ARG A 44 -8.37 -6.95 14.12
N ALA A 45 -7.37 -7.26 13.30
CA ALA A 45 -6.27 -6.35 12.99
C ALA A 45 -6.79 -5.05 12.36
N TYR A 46 -7.75 -5.13 11.44
CA TYR A 46 -8.39 -3.96 10.83
C TYR A 46 -9.16 -3.11 11.84
N ASP A 47 -9.98 -3.73 12.70
CA ASP A 47 -10.78 -3.04 13.72
C ASP A 47 -9.89 -2.32 14.75
N LYS A 48 -8.78 -2.96 15.15
CA LYS A 48 -7.77 -2.33 16.02
C LYS A 48 -7.05 -1.18 15.33
N TRP A 49 -6.55 -1.37 14.11
CA TRP A 49 -5.95 -0.29 13.31
C TRP A 49 -6.88 0.92 13.17
N LYS A 50 -8.16 0.68 12.86
CA LYS A 50 -9.15 1.74 12.69
C LYS A 50 -9.33 2.53 14.00
N THR A 51 -9.36 1.82 15.13
CA THR A 51 -9.52 2.39 16.47
C THR A 51 -8.29 3.18 16.91
N GLU A 52 -7.09 2.63 16.76
CA GLU A 52 -5.83 3.25 17.18
C GLU A 52 -5.57 4.56 16.44
N TYR A 53 -5.81 4.57 15.14
CA TYR A 53 -5.54 5.72 14.28
C TYR A 53 -6.75 6.63 14.07
N LYS A 54 -7.82 6.44 14.87
CA LYS A 54 -9.05 7.25 14.87
C LYS A 54 -9.57 7.48 13.44
N ARG A 55 -9.59 6.42 12.63
CA ARG A 55 -10.02 6.45 11.24
C ARG A 55 -11.55 6.38 11.21
N ASP A 56 -12.19 7.52 11.43
CA ASP A 56 -13.65 7.65 11.31
C ASP A 56 -14.04 7.67 9.83
N GLY A 57 -14.82 6.69 9.38
CA GLY A 57 -15.25 6.58 7.98
C GLY A 57 -15.69 5.20 7.53
N ASP A 58 -15.96 5.09 6.23
CA ASP A 58 -16.32 3.84 5.56
C ASP A 58 -15.21 2.78 5.67
N PRO A 59 -15.53 1.48 5.53
CA PRO A 59 -14.53 0.42 5.47
C PRO A 59 -13.46 0.71 4.40
N ASP A 60 -12.19 0.60 4.80
CA ASP A 60 -11.04 0.84 3.92
C ASP A 60 -10.57 -0.50 3.34
N GLN A 61 -11.00 -0.76 2.11
CA GLN A 61 -10.62 -1.97 1.37
C GLN A 61 -9.10 -2.07 1.19
N GLY A 62 -8.38 -0.95 1.09
CA GLY A 62 -6.95 -0.93 0.91
C GLY A 62 -6.21 -1.43 2.13
N ALA A 63 -6.63 -1.03 3.33
CA ALA A 63 -6.10 -1.56 4.58
C ALA A 63 -6.35 -3.07 4.70
N THR A 64 -7.56 -3.55 4.38
CA THR A 64 -7.87 -4.99 4.41
C THR A 64 -6.97 -5.80 3.47
N TYR A 65 -6.75 -5.33 2.23
CA TYR A 65 -5.87 -5.99 1.27
C TYR A 65 -4.39 -5.95 1.71
N LEU A 66 -3.96 -4.86 2.34
CA LEU A 66 -2.59 -4.74 2.84
C LEU A 66 -2.35 -5.67 4.04
N LEU A 67 -3.27 -5.73 5.00
CA LEU A 67 -3.22 -6.67 6.12
C LEU A 67 -3.20 -8.13 5.63
N ALA A 68 -4.02 -8.46 4.63
CA ALA A 68 -4.02 -9.76 3.99
C ALA A 68 -2.65 -10.10 3.37
N TYR A 69 -2.07 -9.16 2.62
CA TYR A 69 -0.75 -9.34 2.00
C TYR A 69 0.36 -9.52 3.04
N LEU A 70 0.36 -8.72 4.11
CA LEU A 70 1.34 -8.83 5.19
C LEU A 70 1.22 -10.14 5.96
N ALA A 71 -0.01 -10.61 6.21
CA ALA A 71 -0.25 -11.91 6.85
C ALA A 71 0.27 -13.09 6.02
N GLU A 72 0.16 -13.01 4.69
CA GLU A 72 0.77 -14.00 3.81
C GLU A 72 2.29 -13.88 3.78
N LEU A 73 2.83 -12.65 3.70
CA LEU A 73 4.27 -12.37 3.65
C LEU A 73 5.00 -12.96 4.86
N ASP A 74 4.36 -12.90 6.03
CA ASP A 74 4.92 -13.37 7.29
C ASP A 74 4.53 -14.82 7.62
N GLU A 75 3.95 -15.54 6.66
CA GLU A 75 3.55 -16.94 6.77
C GLU A 75 2.55 -17.21 7.93
N ILE A 76 1.81 -16.19 8.36
CA ILE A 76 0.87 -16.27 9.47
C ILE A 76 -0.46 -16.85 9.00
N ALA A 77 -0.93 -16.40 7.83
CA ALA A 77 -2.18 -16.86 7.25
C ALA A 77 -2.13 -16.82 5.73
N THR A 78 -2.76 -17.80 5.09
CA THR A 78 -2.97 -17.82 3.64
C THR A 78 -4.38 -17.34 3.31
N VAL A 79 -4.52 -16.36 2.41
CA VAL A 79 -5.83 -15.91 1.96
C VAL A 79 -6.35 -16.85 0.88
N PRO A 80 -7.58 -17.37 1.02
CA PRO A 80 -8.14 -18.26 0.01
C PRO A 80 -8.37 -17.53 -1.31
N GLY A 81 -7.98 -18.16 -2.42
CA GLY A 81 -8.18 -17.67 -3.78
C GLY A 81 -7.43 -18.52 -4.80
N ASP A 82 -7.59 -18.20 -6.09
CA ASP A 82 -6.96 -18.96 -7.18
C ASP A 82 -5.42 -18.86 -7.17
N ARG A 83 -4.88 -17.78 -6.59
CA ARG A 83 -3.44 -17.52 -6.40
C ARG A 83 -3.23 -16.68 -5.14
N SER A 84 -2.13 -16.89 -4.42
CA SER A 84 -1.76 -16.05 -3.27
C SER A 84 -1.53 -14.60 -3.68
N LEU A 85 -1.57 -13.66 -2.74
CA LEU A 85 -1.20 -12.26 -2.99
C LEU A 85 0.30 -12.11 -3.22
N LEU A 86 1.12 -12.99 -2.62
CA LEU A 86 2.56 -13.06 -2.86
C LEU A 86 2.88 -13.46 -4.30
N ASP A 87 2.22 -14.48 -4.84
CA ASP A 87 2.42 -14.93 -6.24
C ASP A 87 1.99 -13.89 -7.28
N ARG A 88 1.20 -12.89 -6.86
CA ARG A 88 0.77 -11.77 -7.72
C ARG A 88 1.80 -10.64 -7.76
N ARG A 89 2.76 -10.59 -6.82
CA ARG A 89 3.81 -9.57 -6.78
C ARG A 89 4.78 -9.81 -7.96
N PRO A 90 4.91 -8.87 -8.91
CA PRO A 90 5.97 -8.94 -9.91
C PRO A 90 7.34 -8.73 -9.25
N ASP A 91 8.40 -9.15 -9.92
CA ASP A 91 9.76 -8.77 -9.50
C ASP A 91 10.00 -7.25 -9.61
N GLU A 92 11.05 -6.77 -8.95
CA GLU A 92 11.42 -5.35 -8.89
C GLU A 92 11.60 -4.75 -10.30
N GLU A 93 12.28 -5.45 -11.20
CA GLU A 93 12.56 -4.96 -12.56
C GLU A 93 11.27 -4.76 -13.35
N THR A 94 10.36 -5.73 -13.26
CA THR A 94 9.03 -5.66 -13.88
C THR A 94 8.20 -4.53 -13.27
N LEU A 95 8.21 -4.39 -11.94
CA LEU A 95 7.48 -3.35 -11.24
C LEU A 95 7.99 -1.94 -11.62
N ARG A 96 9.32 -1.78 -11.69
CA ARG A 96 9.98 -0.56 -12.17
C ARG A 96 9.60 -0.28 -13.62
N THR A 97 9.66 -1.29 -14.50
CA THR A 97 9.31 -1.15 -15.91
C THR A 97 7.87 -0.66 -16.07
N TRP A 98 6.91 -1.29 -15.39
CA TRP A 98 5.50 -0.88 -15.49
C TRP A 98 5.27 0.52 -14.94
N SER A 99 5.82 0.83 -13.76
CA SER A 99 5.61 2.14 -13.11
C SER A 99 6.32 3.29 -13.82
N TRP A 100 7.60 3.10 -14.16
CA TRP A 100 8.49 4.13 -14.67
C TRP A 100 8.57 4.18 -16.18
N ASP A 101 8.94 3.07 -16.83
CA ASP A 101 9.24 3.04 -18.26
C ASP A 101 7.96 3.08 -19.09
N GLU A 102 6.96 2.28 -18.70
CA GLU A 102 5.66 2.23 -19.37
C GLU A 102 4.67 3.27 -18.85
N ASN A 103 5.05 4.01 -17.80
CA ASN A 103 4.21 5.06 -17.23
C ASN A 103 2.80 4.53 -16.88
N GLN A 104 2.69 3.34 -16.30
CA GLN A 104 1.43 2.84 -15.73
C GLN A 104 1.13 3.48 -14.37
N THR A 105 -0.15 3.64 -14.04
CA THR A 105 -0.59 4.08 -12.70
C THR A 105 -0.65 2.90 -11.75
N MET A 106 -0.63 3.15 -10.43
CA MET A 106 -0.82 2.07 -9.45
C MET A 106 -2.14 1.31 -9.65
N TRP A 107 -3.19 1.98 -10.14
CA TRP A 107 -4.45 1.35 -10.53
C TRP A 107 -4.29 0.38 -11.70
N ALA A 108 -3.55 0.77 -12.74
CA ALA A 108 -3.29 -0.11 -13.88
C ALA A 108 -2.48 -1.35 -13.47
N ILE A 109 -1.46 -1.17 -12.62
CA ILE A 109 -0.66 -2.27 -12.07
C ILE A 109 -1.54 -3.17 -11.18
N ALA A 110 -2.43 -2.59 -10.37
CA ALA A 110 -3.35 -3.33 -9.51
C ALA A 110 -4.32 -4.20 -10.33
N ILE A 111 -4.89 -3.65 -11.41
CA ILE A 111 -5.72 -4.41 -12.36
C ILE A 111 -4.92 -5.55 -12.98
N ARG A 112 -3.70 -5.28 -13.43
CA ARG A 112 -2.84 -6.26 -14.09
C ARG A 112 -2.47 -7.44 -13.20
N THR A 113 -2.19 -7.17 -11.92
CA THR A 113 -1.79 -8.17 -10.92
C THR A 113 -2.97 -8.80 -10.19
N GLY A 114 -4.18 -8.24 -10.34
CA GLY A 114 -5.37 -8.70 -9.63
C GLY A 114 -5.29 -8.42 -8.13
N THR A 115 -4.77 -7.26 -7.73
CA THR A 115 -4.65 -6.84 -6.32
C THR A 115 -5.26 -5.45 -6.11
N HIS A 116 -5.15 -4.92 -4.90
CA HIS A 116 -5.54 -3.54 -4.59
C HIS A 116 -4.33 -2.59 -4.71
N PHE A 117 -4.55 -1.35 -5.16
CA PHE A 117 -3.46 -0.38 -5.37
C PHE A 117 -2.68 -0.04 -4.09
N ALA A 118 -3.27 -0.25 -2.91
CA ALA A 118 -2.57 -0.10 -1.63
C ALA A 118 -1.42 -1.10 -1.48
N VAL A 119 -1.61 -2.34 -1.95
CA VAL A 119 -0.56 -3.36 -1.97
C VAL A 119 0.50 -3.01 -3.01
N VAL A 120 0.11 -2.52 -4.20
CA VAL A 120 1.06 -2.01 -5.19
C VAL A 120 1.92 -0.88 -4.64
N LYS A 121 1.29 0.06 -3.92
CA LYS A 121 2.00 1.15 -3.25
C LYS A 121 3.01 0.62 -2.24
N TYR A 122 2.73 -0.50 -1.57
CA TYR A 122 3.63 -1.15 -0.63
C TYR A 122 4.83 -1.77 -1.33
N TRP A 123 4.61 -2.50 -2.43
CA TRP A 123 5.70 -3.04 -3.24
C TRP A 123 6.64 -1.95 -3.76
N LEU A 124 6.08 -0.86 -4.31
CA LEU A 124 6.88 0.26 -4.80
C LEU A 124 7.73 0.91 -3.69
N ARG A 125 7.26 0.86 -2.44
CA ARG A 125 8.02 1.35 -1.29
C ARG A 125 9.13 0.39 -0.89
N GLU A 126 8.81 -0.90 -0.77
CA GLU A 126 9.77 -1.93 -0.43
C GLU A 126 10.97 -1.96 -1.39
N ASP A 127 10.69 -1.78 -2.68
CA ASP A 127 11.69 -1.82 -3.73
C ASP A 127 12.33 -0.45 -4.02
N ASP A 128 12.09 0.55 -3.16
CA ASP A 128 12.58 1.93 -3.30
C ASP A 128 12.34 2.54 -4.70
N ILE A 129 11.16 2.27 -5.26
CA ILE A 129 10.72 2.80 -6.55
C ILE A 129 9.94 4.10 -6.30
N PRO A 130 10.44 5.26 -6.75
CA PRO A 130 9.79 6.54 -6.45
C PRO A 130 8.39 6.64 -7.08
N LEU A 131 7.51 7.43 -6.46
CA LEU A 131 6.16 7.66 -6.99
C LEU A 131 6.15 8.87 -7.93
N LYS A 132 5.35 8.79 -8.99
CA LYS A 132 5.09 9.93 -9.88
C LYS A 132 4.03 10.85 -9.29
N TRP A 133 4.14 12.16 -9.51
CA TRP A 133 3.18 13.16 -9.03
C TRP A 133 1.70 12.84 -9.34
N ARG A 134 1.44 12.29 -10.53
CA ARG A 134 0.11 11.87 -10.98
C ARG A 134 -0.51 10.72 -10.18
N ASN A 135 0.28 9.97 -9.41
CA ASN A 135 -0.20 8.85 -8.60
C ASN A 135 -0.88 9.31 -7.29
N PHE A 136 -0.84 10.61 -6.98
CA PHE A 136 -1.43 11.18 -5.78
C PHE A 136 -2.80 11.81 -6.06
N GLY A 137 -3.74 11.63 -5.14
CA GLY A 137 -4.99 12.41 -5.11
C GLY A 137 -4.74 13.87 -4.70
N GLU A 138 -5.70 14.74 -4.93
CA GLU A 138 -5.54 16.19 -4.70
C GLU A 138 -5.24 16.55 -3.25
N GLU A 139 -5.80 15.83 -2.28
CA GLU A 139 -5.50 16.04 -0.86
C GLU A 139 -4.02 15.75 -0.53
N SER A 140 -3.48 14.65 -1.05
CA SER A 140 -2.07 14.28 -0.88
C SER A 140 -1.15 15.23 -1.63
N LYS A 141 -1.51 15.66 -2.84
CA LYS A 141 -0.79 16.71 -3.56
C LYS A 141 -0.78 18.03 -2.80
N ALA A 142 -1.91 18.42 -2.18
CA ALA A 142 -1.99 19.62 -1.38
C ALA A 142 -1.07 19.55 -0.15
N ARG A 143 -0.92 18.37 0.47
CA ARG A 143 0.08 18.13 1.52
C ARG A 143 1.50 18.25 0.98
N LEU A 144 1.86 17.54 -0.09
CA LEU A 144 3.19 17.58 -0.70
C LEU A 144 3.63 19.00 -1.12
N ARG A 145 2.69 19.82 -1.66
CA ARG A 145 2.96 21.23 -2.01
C ARG A 145 3.40 22.07 -0.81
N LYS A 146 2.92 21.78 0.40
CA LYS A 146 3.36 22.50 1.63
C LYS A 146 4.83 22.24 1.95
N PHE A 147 5.41 21.17 1.42
CA PHE A 147 6.83 20.80 1.58
C PHE A 147 7.68 21.17 0.37
N GLY A 148 7.15 21.96 -0.58
CA GLY A 148 7.92 22.49 -1.71
C GLY A 148 7.84 21.69 -3.00
N TYR A 149 7.03 20.63 -3.07
CA TYR A 149 6.80 19.90 -4.32
C TYR A 149 5.85 20.66 -5.24
N THR A 150 6.34 21.03 -6.42
CA THR A 150 5.54 21.58 -7.52
C THR A 150 5.54 20.63 -8.70
N ALA A 151 4.38 20.51 -9.35
CA ALA A 151 4.18 19.69 -10.54
C ALA A 151 4.97 20.22 -11.73
#